data_AF-A0A392PUS9-F1
#
_entry.id   AF-A0A392PUS9-F1
#
_cell.length_a   1.000
_cell.length_b   1.000
_cell.length_c   1.000
_cell.angle_alpha   90.00
_cell.angle_beta   90.00
_cell.angle_gamma   90.00
#
_symmetry.space_group_name_H-M   'P 1'
#
loop_
_entity.id
_entity.type
_entity.pdbx_description
1 polymer ?
#
loop_
_entity_poly.entity_id
_entity_poly.type
_entity_poly.pdbx_seq_one_letter_code
_entity_poly.pdbx_strand_id
1 'polypeptide(L)'
;MADETLTEPINPQPNPPLQAKTSIGSLTYLSFYHMLVLSFFVSVELVPGHEAFKAFPVHMMLYSLAGFFEAFFGLVFLNAIPDQEDATAVEFLALLVANWILAFHMTFAIHLIMCLCTFLWWLLCIIVVYRLIGSDVSSQFRSKCCKF
;
A
#
# COMPACT_ATOMS: atom_id res chain seq x y z
N MET A 1 -41.67 -33.25 41.66
CA MET A 1 -40.26 -33.56 41.36
C MET A 1 -39.83 -32.57 40.30
N ALA A 2 -39.03 -31.59 40.71
CA ALA A 2 -38.44 -30.59 39.85
C ALA A 2 -37.20 -31.19 39.17
N ASP A 3 -37.06 -30.98 37.86
CA ASP A 3 -35.82 -31.24 37.13
C ASP A 3 -35.25 -29.86 36.78
N GLU A 4 -34.30 -29.41 37.61
CA GLU A 4 -33.56 -28.17 37.41
C GLU A 4 -32.43 -28.44 36.41
N THR A 5 -32.68 -28.16 35.13
CA THR A 5 -31.61 -28.02 34.14
C THR A 5 -30.78 -26.77 34.49
N LEU A 6 -29.64 -26.99 35.12
CA LEU A 6 -28.56 -26.02 35.33
C LEU A 6 -28.11 -25.42 33.98
N THR A 7 -28.49 -24.18 33.71
CA THR A 7 -27.90 -23.34 32.67
C THR A 7 -26.54 -22.86 33.15
N GLU A 8 -25.48 -23.40 32.56
CA GLU A 8 -24.11 -22.91 32.75
C GLU A 8 -24.01 -21.45 32.25
N PRO A 9 -23.33 -20.53 32.96
CA PRO A 9 -23.15 -19.18 32.47
C PRO A 9 -22.15 -19.20 31.30
N ILE A 10 -22.62 -18.85 30.11
CA ILE A 10 -21.77 -18.63 28.94
C ILE A 10 -20.77 -17.51 29.29
N ASN A 11 -19.56 -17.90 29.64
CA ASN A 11 -18.45 -16.99 29.82
C ASN A 11 -18.18 -16.29 28.47
N PRO A 12 -18.25 -14.95 28.36
CA PRO A 12 -17.93 -14.28 27.10
C PRO A 12 -16.47 -14.57 26.75
N GLN A 13 -16.28 -15.38 25.71
CA GLN A 13 -14.98 -15.61 25.11
C GLN A 13 -14.31 -14.25 24.86
N PRO A 14 -13.03 -14.04 25.22
CA PRO A 14 -12.32 -12.83 24.85
C PRO A 14 -12.36 -12.76 23.33
N ASN A 15 -12.98 -11.71 22.77
CA ASN A 15 -12.91 -11.45 21.34
C ASN A 15 -11.44 -11.55 20.92
N PRO A 16 -11.09 -12.25 19.83
CA PRO A 16 -9.73 -12.23 19.32
C PRO A 16 -9.31 -10.76 19.15
N PRO A 17 -8.03 -10.41 19.41
CA PRO A 17 -7.60 -9.03 19.36
C PRO A 17 -7.99 -8.47 18.00
N LEU A 18 -8.81 -7.41 18.02
CA LEU A 18 -9.19 -6.65 16.84
C LEU A 18 -7.88 -6.38 16.09
N GLN A 19 -7.68 -7.03 14.94
CA GLN A 19 -6.46 -6.84 14.16
C GLN A 19 -6.38 -5.33 13.92
N ALA A 20 -5.36 -4.68 14.48
CA ALA A 20 -5.17 -3.25 14.34
C ALA A 20 -4.87 -3.00 12.85
N LYS A 21 -5.92 -2.78 12.06
CA LYS A 21 -5.78 -2.46 10.65
C LYS A 21 -5.00 -1.17 10.53
N THR A 22 -4.03 -1.18 9.63
CA THR A 22 -3.15 -0.03 9.37
C THR A 22 -4.01 1.18 9.01
N SER A 23 -3.97 2.22 9.84
CA SER A 23 -4.73 3.45 9.58
C SER A 23 -4.21 4.19 8.34
N ILE A 24 -5.05 5.01 7.70
CA ILE A 24 -4.64 5.87 6.58
C ILE A 24 -3.44 6.75 6.96
N GLY A 25 -3.40 7.26 8.19
CA GLY A 25 -2.26 8.01 8.70
C GLY A 25 -0.96 7.18 8.69
N SER A 26 -1.02 5.93 9.15
CA SER A 26 0.13 5.02 9.13
C SER A 26 0.59 4.70 7.71
N LEU A 27 -0.35 4.47 6.78
CA LEU A 27 -0.04 4.29 5.35
C LEU A 27 0.58 5.53 4.71
N THR A 28 0.17 6.72 5.14
CA THR A 28 0.74 7.98 4.65
C THR A 28 2.19 8.12 5.08
N TYR A 29 2.50 7.87 6.36
CA TYR A 29 3.88 7.83 6.84
C TYR A 29 4.71 6.80 6.11
N LEU A 30 4.15 5.61 5.94
CA LEU A 30 4.85 4.54 5.24
C LEU A 30 5.13 4.93 3.77
N SER A 31 4.18 5.57 3.10
CA SER A 31 4.34 6.09 1.72
C SER A 31 5.43 7.16 1.64
N PHE A 32 5.55 8.02 2.66
CA PHE A 32 6.65 8.97 2.76
C PHE A 32 8.01 8.26 2.87
N TYR A 33 8.13 7.24 3.72
CA TYR A 33 9.37 6.45 3.83
C TYR A 33 9.69 5.71 2.53
N HIS A 34 8.68 5.21 1.82
CA HIS A 34 8.86 4.62 0.50
C HIS A 34 9.46 5.62 -0.49
N MET A 35 8.91 6.83 -0.57
CA MET A 35 9.46 7.90 -1.41
C MET A 35 10.88 8.30 -1.01
N LEU A 36 11.19 8.31 0.29
CA LEU A 36 12.54 8.60 0.80
C LEU A 36 13.55 7.53 0.38
N VAL A 37 13.16 6.26 0.42
CA VAL A 37 14.03 5.16 -0.02
C VAL A 37 14.23 5.21 -1.54
N LEU A 38 13.19 5.48 -2.32
CA LEU A 38 13.33 5.66 -3.78
C LEU A 38 14.20 6.87 -4.13
N SER A 39 14.10 7.97 -3.39
CA SER A 39 14.92 9.16 -3.64
C SER A 39 16.41 8.89 -3.38
N PHE A 40 16.75 7.97 -2.47
CA PHE A 40 18.13 7.49 -2.31
C PHE A 40 18.63 6.82 -3.59
N PHE A 41 17.85 5.90 -4.19
CA PHE A 41 18.24 5.25 -5.45
C PHE A 41 18.35 6.26 -6.60
N VAL A 42 17.41 7.20 -6.71
CA VAL A 42 17.49 8.31 -7.68
C VAL A 42 18.76 9.14 -7.49
N SER A 43 19.13 9.41 -6.23
CA SER A 43 20.34 10.18 -5.91
C SER A 43 21.61 9.44 -6.31
N VAL A 44 21.68 8.13 -6.06
CA VAL A 44 22.81 7.29 -6.50
C VAL A 44 22.94 7.30 -8.02
N GLU A 45 21.82 7.29 -8.76
CA GLU A 45 21.82 7.29 -10.22
C GLU A 45 22.19 8.67 -10.81
N LEU A 46 21.56 9.75 -10.34
CA LEU A 46 21.63 11.06 -10.98
C LEU A 46 22.67 12.02 -10.38
N VAL A 47 23.06 11.87 -9.11
CA VAL A 47 23.98 12.80 -8.45
C VAL A 47 25.42 12.34 -8.65
N PRO A 48 26.31 13.18 -9.22
CA PRO A 48 27.71 12.85 -9.40
C PRO A 48 28.41 12.62 -8.05
N GLY A 49 29.37 11.69 -8.03
CA GLY A 49 30.14 11.34 -6.82
C GLY A 49 29.86 9.93 -6.27
N HIS A 50 28.88 9.23 -6.84
CA HIS A 50 28.50 7.86 -6.43
C HIS A 50 29.00 6.77 -7.39
N GLU A 51 30.05 7.04 -8.17
CA GLU A 51 30.54 6.14 -9.23
C GLU A 51 30.90 4.73 -8.72
N ALA A 52 31.36 4.61 -7.47
CA ALA A 52 31.63 3.32 -6.84
C ALA A 52 30.37 2.45 -6.68
N PHE A 53 29.19 3.06 -6.45
CA PHE A 53 27.91 2.35 -6.39
C PHE A 53 27.38 1.97 -7.77
N LYS A 54 27.80 2.70 -8.81
CA LYS A 54 27.46 2.42 -10.20
C LYS A 54 28.35 1.33 -10.82
N ALA A 55 29.38 0.88 -10.10
CA ALA A 55 30.25 -0.20 -10.54
C ALA A 55 29.52 -1.55 -10.52
N PHE A 56 29.75 -2.35 -11.56
CA PHE A 56 29.31 -3.75 -11.56
C PHE A 56 30.06 -4.54 -10.49
N PRO A 57 29.43 -5.44 -9.69
CA PRO A 57 28.02 -5.88 -9.70
C PRO A 57 27.10 -5.13 -8.72
N VAL A 58 27.63 -4.19 -7.94
CA VAL A 58 26.89 -3.44 -6.90
C VAL A 58 25.68 -2.74 -7.48
N HIS A 59 25.82 -2.17 -8.68
CA HIS A 59 24.74 -1.52 -9.40
C HIS A 59 23.55 -2.46 -9.67
N MET A 60 23.81 -3.69 -10.11
CA MET A 60 22.75 -4.68 -10.37
C MET A 60 22.04 -5.12 -9.08
N MET A 61 22.78 -5.22 -7.98
CA MET A 61 22.17 -5.48 -6.66
C MET A 61 21.27 -4.33 -6.22
N LEU A 62 21.65 -3.07 -6.47
CA LEU A 62 20.82 -1.91 -6.14
C LEU A 62 19.50 -1.89 -6.92
N TYR A 63 19.53 -2.18 -8.22
CA TYR A 63 18.31 -2.31 -9.02
C TYR A 63 17.42 -3.47 -8.55
N SER A 64 18.02 -4.62 -8.24
CA SER A 64 17.27 -5.74 -7.67
C SER A 64 16.62 -5.37 -6.34
N LEU A 65 17.35 -4.67 -5.45
CA LEU A 65 16.84 -4.24 -4.16
C LEU A 65 15.69 -3.25 -4.31
N ALA A 66 15.84 -2.26 -5.19
CA ALA A 66 14.78 -1.30 -5.49
C ALA A 66 13.53 -1.99 -6.07
N GLY A 67 13.70 -2.97 -6.96
CA GLY A 67 12.60 -3.76 -7.51
C GLY A 67 11.87 -4.60 -6.46
N PHE A 68 12.61 -5.26 -5.55
CA PHE A 68 11.98 -5.98 -4.43
C PHE A 68 11.24 -5.03 -3.50
N PHE A 69 11.83 -3.88 -3.18
CA PHE A 69 11.21 -2.88 -2.32
C PHE A 69 9.87 -2.38 -2.87
N GLU A 70 9.81 -2.06 -4.17
CA GLU A 70 8.56 -1.71 -4.87
C GLU A 70 7.50 -2.83 -4.81
N ALA A 71 7.92 -4.08 -5.04
CA ALA A 71 7.04 -5.24 -4.94
C ALA A 71 6.45 -5.38 -3.54
N PHE A 72 7.29 -5.33 -2.50
CA PHE A 72 6.86 -5.37 -1.10
C PHE A 72 5.92 -4.22 -0.77
N PHE A 73 6.18 -3.02 -1.29
CA PHE A 73 5.35 -1.86 -0.97
C PHE A 73 3.94 -1.97 -1.54
N GLY A 74 3.81 -2.46 -2.77
CA GLY A 74 2.49 -2.79 -3.34
C GLY A 74 1.74 -3.81 -2.49
N LEU A 75 2.42 -4.85 -1.99
CA LEU A 75 1.81 -5.83 -1.09
C LEU A 75 1.36 -5.21 0.25
N VAL A 76 2.10 -4.24 0.80
CA VAL A 76 1.66 -3.55 2.02
C VAL A 76 0.35 -2.81 1.79
N PHE A 77 0.19 -2.13 0.65
CA PHE A 77 -1.10 -1.53 0.28
C PHE A 77 -2.20 -2.58 0.16
N LEU A 78 -1.95 -3.68 -0.54
CA LEU A 78 -2.95 -4.75 -0.68
C LEU A 78 -3.37 -5.36 0.66
N ASN A 79 -2.46 -5.48 1.62
CA ASN A 79 -2.77 -5.99 2.95
C ASN A 79 -3.48 -4.95 3.83
N ALA A 80 -3.40 -3.67 3.51
CA ALA A 80 -4.00 -2.59 4.26
C ALA A 80 -5.34 -2.10 3.67
N ILE A 81 -5.96 -2.89 2.80
CA ILE A 81 -7.27 -2.56 2.22
C ILE A 81 -8.30 -2.41 3.35
N PRO A 82 -9.02 -1.26 3.41
CA PRO A 82 -10.04 -1.03 4.43
C PRO A 82 -11.22 -1.99 4.24
N ASP A 83 -11.95 -2.31 5.32
CA ASP A 83 -13.20 -3.07 5.16
C ASP A 83 -14.26 -2.19 4.50
N GLN A 84 -15.24 -2.83 3.86
CA GLN A 84 -16.31 -2.14 3.11
C GLN A 84 -17.15 -1.19 3.99
N GLU A 85 -17.09 -1.34 5.31
CA GLU A 85 -17.79 -0.51 6.30
C GLU A 85 -17.04 0.79 6.64
N ASP A 86 -15.77 0.93 6.25
CA ASP A 86 -14.95 2.11 6.56
C ASP A 86 -15.19 3.24 5.54
N ALA A 87 -15.54 4.43 6.03
CA ALA A 87 -15.73 5.64 5.23
C ALA A 87 -14.43 6.21 4.61
N THR A 88 -13.36 5.41 4.51
CA THR A 88 -12.01 5.80 4.09
C THR A 88 -11.60 5.21 2.74
N ALA A 89 -12.46 4.42 2.07
CA ALA A 89 -12.17 3.79 0.77
C ALA A 89 -11.65 4.78 -0.30
N VAL A 90 -12.22 5.99 -0.36
CA VAL A 90 -11.77 7.04 -1.28
C VAL A 90 -10.39 7.58 -0.92
N GLU A 91 -10.11 7.79 0.37
CA GLU A 91 -8.81 8.28 0.86
C GLU A 91 -7.71 7.24 0.61
N PHE A 92 -8.02 5.97 0.84
CA PHE A 92 -7.14 4.86 0.54
C PHE A 92 -6.79 4.80 -0.95
N LEU A 93 -7.81 4.86 -1.82
CA LEU A 93 -7.60 4.81 -3.28
C LEU A 93 -6.80 6.03 -3.77
N ALA A 94 -7.08 7.22 -3.24
CA ALA A 94 -6.33 8.42 -3.56
C ALA A 94 -4.86 8.30 -3.15
N LEU A 95 -4.59 7.79 -1.94
CA LEU A 95 -3.23 7.58 -1.45
C LEU A 95 -2.47 6.53 -2.29
N LEU A 96 -3.14 5.43 -2.65
CA LEU A 96 -2.58 4.38 -3.52
C LEU A 96 -2.17 4.95 -4.88
N VAL A 97 -3.06 5.71 -5.53
CA VAL A 97 -2.80 6.32 -6.84
C VAL A 97 -1.70 7.38 -6.75
N ALA A 98 -1.70 8.22 -5.72
CA ALA A 98 -0.65 9.21 -5.51
C ALA A 98 0.72 8.55 -5.31
N ASN A 99 0.78 7.50 -4.51
CA ASN A 99 2.01 6.75 -4.29
C ASN A 99 2.50 6.05 -5.56
N TRP A 100 1.60 5.48 -6.36
CA TRP A 100 1.94 4.91 -7.68
C TRP A 100 2.56 5.96 -8.61
N ILE A 101 1.92 7.12 -8.77
CA ILE A 101 2.41 8.19 -9.66
C ILE A 101 3.81 8.63 -9.22
N LEU A 102 4.03 8.87 -7.94
CA LEU A 102 5.33 9.30 -7.43
C LEU A 102 6.40 8.21 -7.59
N ALA A 103 6.07 6.95 -7.24
CA ALA A 103 6.96 5.80 -7.41
C ALA A 103 7.38 5.61 -8.88
N PHE A 104 6.42 5.76 -9.80
CA PHE A 104 6.66 5.70 -11.24
C PHE A 104 7.65 6.77 -11.71
N HIS A 105 7.47 8.03 -11.29
CA HIS A 105 8.37 9.12 -11.67
C HIS A 105 9.79 8.91 -11.12
N MET A 106 9.91 8.48 -9.87
CA MET A 106 11.21 8.18 -9.26
C MET A 106 11.88 6.99 -9.96
N THR A 107 11.14 5.92 -10.26
CA THR A 107 11.70 4.75 -10.94
C THR A 107 12.11 5.05 -12.39
N PHE A 108 11.36 5.92 -13.08
CA PHE A 108 11.73 6.40 -14.41
C PHE A 108 13.11 7.10 -14.42
N ALA A 109 13.40 7.86 -13.36
CA ALA A 109 14.68 8.53 -13.18
C ALA A 109 15.85 7.56 -12.88
N ILE A 110 15.56 6.33 -12.43
CA ILE A 110 16.56 5.30 -12.13
C ILE A 110 16.83 4.45 -13.38
N HIS A 111 15.82 3.74 -13.88
CA HIS A 111 16.00 2.79 -14.98
C HIS A 111 14.70 2.49 -15.74
N LEU A 112 14.74 2.55 -17.08
CA LEU A 112 13.54 2.42 -17.92
C LEU A 112 12.84 1.05 -17.80
N ILE A 113 13.59 -0.05 -17.78
CA ILE A 113 13.00 -1.39 -17.67
C ILE A 113 12.30 -1.55 -16.31
N MET A 114 12.91 -1.06 -15.23
CA MET A 114 12.28 -1.11 -13.90
C MET A 114 11.01 -0.27 -13.88
N CYS A 115 11.02 0.89 -14.52
CA CYS A 115 9.86 1.76 -14.62
C CYS A 115 8.66 1.04 -15.25
N LEU A 116 8.88 0.25 -16.33
CA LEU A 116 7.82 -0.57 -16.93
C LEU A 116 7.31 -1.66 -15.98
N CYS A 117 8.23 -2.36 -15.29
CA CYS A 117 7.85 -3.38 -14.31
C CYS A 117 7.04 -2.79 -13.14
N THR A 118 7.49 -1.67 -12.58
CA THR A 118 6.81 -0.93 -11.51
C THR A 118 5.44 -0.45 -11.98
N PHE A 119 5.32 0.10 -13.20
CA PHE A 119 4.03 0.51 -13.76
C PHE A 119 3.02 -0.64 -13.81
N LEU A 120 3.43 -1.80 -14.36
CA LEU A 120 2.56 -2.97 -14.47
C LEU A 120 2.17 -3.53 -13.10
N TRP A 121 3.11 -3.55 -12.15
CA TRP A 121 2.88 -4.02 -10.80
C TRP A 121 1.87 -3.15 -10.03
N TRP A 122 2.04 -1.84 -10.05
CA TRP A 122 1.11 -0.92 -9.39
C TRP A 122 -0.26 -0.89 -10.07
N LEU A 123 -0.31 -1.01 -11.40
CA LEU A 123 -1.56 -1.14 -12.13
C LEU A 123 -2.32 -2.39 -11.68
N LEU A 124 -1.63 -3.52 -11.52
CA LEU A 124 -2.22 -4.75 -10.96
C LEU A 124 -2.76 -4.51 -9.54
N CYS A 125 -1.99 -3.85 -8.68
CA CYS A 125 -2.43 -3.53 -7.31
C CYS A 125 -3.72 -2.68 -7.31
N ILE A 126 -3.77 -1.64 -8.15
CA ILE A 126 -4.94 -0.76 -8.28
C ILE A 126 -6.16 -1.54 -8.79
N ILE A 127 -5.99 -2.43 -9.77
CA ILE A 127 -7.08 -3.27 -10.26
C ILE A 127 -7.64 -4.15 -9.14
N VAL A 128 -6.77 -4.79 -8.35
CA VAL A 128 -7.18 -5.63 -7.22
C VAL A 128 -7.94 -4.81 -6.18
N VAL A 129 -7.41 -3.65 -5.77
CA VAL A 129 -8.06 -2.75 -4.81
C VAL A 129 -9.43 -2.31 -5.34
N TYR A 130 -9.49 -1.82 -6.58
CA TYR A 130 -10.73 -1.35 -7.18
C TYR A 130 -11.80 -2.45 -7.27
N ARG A 131 -11.40 -3.70 -7.48
CA ARG A 131 -12.33 -4.85 -7.48
C ARG A 131 -12.91 -5.15 -6.09
N LEU A 132 -12.16 -4.88 -5.02
CA LEU A 132 -12.56 -5.19 -3.65
C LEU A 132 -13.42 -4.10 -3.00
N ILE A 133 -13.09 -2.82 -3.24
CA ILE A 133 -13.74 -1.67 -2.60
C ILE A 133 -14.42 -0.70 -3.59
N GLY A 134 -14.48 -1.03 -4.88
CA GLY A 134 -14.98 -0.12 -5.93
C GLY A 134 -16.46 0.25 -5.82
N SER A 135 -17.29 -0.65 -5.26
CA SER A 135 -18.69 -0.35 -4.93
C SER A 135 -18.79 0.78 -3.90
N ASP A 136 -17.94 0.74 -2.89
CA ASP A 136 -17.96 1.67 -1.75
C ASP A 136 -17.40 3.02 -2.15
N VAL A 137 -16.34 3.04 -2.96
CA VAL A 137 -15.81 4.25 -3.60
C VAL A 137 -16.90 4.95 -4.40
N SER A 138 -17.63 4.21 -5.25
CA SER A 138 -18.71 4.78 -6.08
C SER A 138 -19.87 5.32 -5.24
N SER A 139 -20.22 4.62 -4.16
CA SER A 139 -21.25 5.03 -3.19
C SER A 139 -20.86 6.30 -2.43
N GLN A 140 -19.65 6.33 -1.86
CA GLN A 140 -19.14 7.48 -1.12
C GLN A 140 -18.98 8.71 -2.01
N PHE A 141 -18.50 8.53 -3.25
CA PHE A 141 -18.39 9.62 -4.21
C PHE A 141 -19.77 10.20 -4.55
N ARG A 142 -20.76 9.34 -4.83
CA ARG A 142 -22.15 9.78 -5.08
C ARG A 142 -22.75 10.50 -3.87
N SER A 143 -22.54 9.98 -2.65
CA SER A 143 -23.02 10.61 -1.41
C SER A 143 -22.43 12.01 -1.19
N LYS A 144 -21.14 12.20 -1.48
CA LYS A 144 -20.48 13.51 -1.39
C LYS A 144 -20.94 14.47 -2.50
N CYS A 145 -21.15 13.99 -3.72
CA CYS A 145 -21.65 14.82 -4.83
C CYS A 145 -23.12 15.24 -4.68
N CYS A 146 -23.98 14.41 -4.08
CA CYS A 146 -25.40 14.76 -3.85
C CYS A 146 -25.62 15.70 -2.65
N LYS A 147 -24.57 16.05 -1.89
CA LYS A 147 -24.63 17.03 -0.79
C LYS A 147 -24.27 18.46 -1.24
N PHE A 148 -23.88 18.65 -2.50
CA PHE A 148 -23.65 19.94 -3.15
C PHE A 148 -24.71 20.17 -4.22
#